data_AF-A0A2U8I551-F1
#
_entry.id   AF-A0A2U8I551-F1
#
_cell.length_a   1.000
_cell.length_b   1.000
_cell.length_c   1.000
_cell.angle_alpha   90.00
_cell.angle_beta   90.00
_cell.angle_gamma   90.00
#
_symmetry.space_group_name_H-M   'P 1'
#
loop_
_entity.id
_entity.type
_entity.pdbx_description
1 polymer ?
#
loop_
_entity_poly.entity_id
_entity_poly.type
_entity_poly.pdbx_seq_one_letter_code
_entity_poly.pdbx_strand_id
1 'polypeptide(L)'
;MPRMQASTTVHPSTVSQTPYVPIYYTGEQATEIHVFKQSANYPQFRKEYEQAIDNIIRFYNQHSPDKGLSVITSEHGIKATVEEMLTQFKAELFAGNVDVTYLHSLYSAKQHMEEIAQLLVERDKEGKREAGIERIEKQPVEERDVPLEKKLDEICELAKKIKWCGSGVKSYILNTKLSLSTPFGDLLSKMDIVKLKIASRVVTEFTSSDAIPVYYRAGVHTFNFYLDRFSEELNIPRSHDPHARFMPIDSRNYLACQQALMAAVTPYNLTYELAMHYLHNLRNIFPKNPSDKMPEFSLIRDTVIALQPGYGEISLSSLIEEAADGGYQLRQDMTLLQVDIARQLSQLSRSLPKNRWPSWSIETLYDDSRGIRFSG
;
A
#
# COMPACT_ATOMS: atom_id res chain seq x y z
N MET A 1 -10.57 -79.45 14.51
CA MET A 1 -11.35 -78.30 13.99
C MET A 1 -12.29 -77.84 15.11
N PRO A 2 -12.41 -76.54 15.46
CA PRO A 2 -12.82 -75.47 14.54
C PRO A 2 -12.10 -74.09 14.66
N ARG A 3 -12.22 -73.35 13.55
CA ARG A 3 -12.31 -71.90 13.29
C ARG A 3 -11.42 -70.86 14.01
N MET A 4 -10.57 -70.24 13.19
CA MET A 4 -10.05 -68.87 13.32
C MET A 4 -11.21 -67.85 13.45
N GLN A 5 -11.05 -66.88 14.34
CA GLN A 5 -11.79 -65.61 14.32
C GLN A 5 -10.86 -64.50 13.82
N ALA A 6 -11.36 -63.75 12.85
CA ALA A 6 -10.69 -62.66 12.18
C ALA A 6 -10.59 -61.44 13.09
N SER A 7 -9.42 -60.80 13.09
CA SER A 7 -9.21 -59.47 13.68
C SER A 7 -10.00 -58.43 12.87
N THR A 8 -10.95 -57.77 13.53
CA THR A 8 -11.65 -56.60 12.99
C THR A 8 -10.70 -55.41 13.01
N THR A 9 -10.13 -55.07 11.87
CA THR A 9 -9.39 -53.83 11.65
C THR A 9 -10.38 -52.68 11.69
N VAL A 10 -10.34 -51.87 12.75
CA VAL A 10 -11.08 -50.60 12.80
C VAL A 10 -10.34 -49.60 11.92
N HIS A 11 -10.92 -49.27 10.76
CA HIS A 11 -10.47 -48.14 9.97
C HIS A 11 -10.76 -46.84 10.74
N PRO A 12 -9.76 -45.97 10.97
CA PRO A 12 -10.03 -44.63 11.48
C PRO A 12 -10.82 -43.87 10.41
N SER A 13 -12.01 -43.41 10.78
CA SER A 13 -12.83 -42.54 9.98
C SER A 13 -12.05 -41.28 9.65
N THR A 14 -11.78 -41.06 8.36
CA THR A 14 -11.22 -39.82 7.83
C THR A 14 -12.20 -38.71 8.19
N VAL A 15 -11.86 -37.91 9.21
CA VAL A 15 -12.58 -36.69 9.54
C VAL A 15 -12.40 -35.78 8.34
N SER A 16 -13.48 -35.64 7.56
CA SER A 16 -13.55 -34.69 6.47
C SER A 16 -13.41 -33.30 7.08
N GLN A 17 -12.20 -32.71 6.99
CA GLN A 17 -11.96 -31.34 7.40
C GLN A 17 -12.83 -30.44 6.52
N THR A 18 -13.89 -29.90 7.11
CA THR A 18 -14.62 -28.79 6.50
C THR A 18 -13.64 -27.66 6.22
N PRO A 19 -13.61 -27.08 5.01
CA PRO A 19 -12.72 -25.98 4.70
C PRO A 19 -12.94 -24.83 5.68
N TYR A 20 -11.85 -24.32 6.25
CA TYR A 20 -11.89 -23.18 7.17
C TYR A 20 -12.40 -21.94 6.42
N VAL A 21 -13.48 -21.34 6.93
CA VAL A 21 -14.07 -20.11 6.39
C VAL A 21 -13.85 -19.00 7.43
N PRO A 22 -13.03 -17.96 7.13
CA PRO A 22 -12.82 -16.84 8.04
C PRO A 22 -14.13 -16.11 8.34
N ILE A 23 -14.27 -15.61 9.57
CA ILE A 23 -15.46 -14.87 9.98
C ILE A 23 -15.22 -13.38 9.77
N TYR A 24 -16.16 -12.73 9.09
CA TYR A 24 -16.14 -11.28 8.87
C TYR A 24 -17.40 -10.63 9.44
N TYR A 25 -17.25 -9.38 9.88
CA TYR A 25 -18.39 -8.53 10.19
C TYR A 25 -18.96 -7.98 8.88
N THR A 26 -20.20 -8.33 8.56
CA THR A 26 -20.90 -7.92 7.32
C THR A 26 -22.05 -6.96 7.58
N GLY A 27 -22.18 -6.43 8.80
CA GLY A 27 -23.30 -5.57 9.14
C GLY A 27 -23.26 -4.27 8.35
N GLU A 28 -24.41 -3.81 7.89
CA GLU A 28 -24.52 -2.60 7.05
C GLU A 28 -24.61 -1.33 7.91
N GLN A 29 -25.03 -1.47 9.18
CA GLN A 29 -25.19 -0.36 10.12
C GLN A 29 -24.37 -0.58 11.40
N ALA A 30 -23.98 0.52 12.06
CA ALA A 30 -23.21 0.48 13.31
C ALA A 30 -23.99 -0.15 14.50
N THR A 31 -25.32 -0.05 14.46
CA THR A 31 -26.24 -0.62 15.46
C THR A 31 -26.16 -2.15 15.53
N GLU A 32 -25.73 -2.81 14.44
CA GLU A 32 -25.64 -4.26 14.35
C GLU A 32 -24.43 -4.84 15.13
N ILE A 33 -23.50 -4.01 15.61
CA ILE A 33 -22.33 -4.48 16.35
C ILE A 33 -22.71 -5.16 17.66
N HIS A 34 -23.70 -4.63 18.38
CA HIS A 34 -24.14 -5.26 19.62
C HIS A 34 -24.68 -6.66 19.37
N VAL A 35 -25.43 -6.84 18.27
CA VAL A 35 -25.96 -8.14 17.84
C VAL A 35 -24.81 -9.06 17.43
N PHE A 36 -23.85 -8.55 16.65
CA PHE A 36 -22.69 -9.32 16.24
C PHE A 36 -21.85 -9.78 17.44
N LYS A 37 -21.57 -8.91 18.42
CA LYS A 37 -20.84 -9.23 19.66
C LYS A 37 -21.51 -10.34 20.49
N GLN A 38 -22.83 -10.48 20.39
CA GLN A 38 -23.60 -11.53 21.07
C GLN A 38 -23.71 -12.82 20.24
N SER A 39 -23.28 -12.79 18.98
CA SER A 39 -23.36 -13.96 18.08
C SER A 39 -22.31 -15.02 18.44
N ALA A 40 -22.60 -16.28 18.09
CA ALA A 40 -21.67 -17.40 18.23
C ALA A 40 -20.37 -17.23 17.40
N ASN A 41 -20.40 -16.37 16.39
CA ASN A 41 -19.28 -16.10 15.49
C ASN A 41 -18.27 -15.10 16.09
N TYR A 42 -18.66 -14.31 17.08
CA TYR A 42 -17.82 -13.24 17.64
C TYR A 42 -16.52 -13.70 18.31
N PRO A 43 -16.50 -14.78 19.11
CA PRO A 43 -15.25 -15.26 19.72
C PRO A 43 -14.20 -15.63 18.67
N GLN A 44 -14.63 -16.27 17.58
CA GLN A 44 -13.76 -16.66 16.48
C GLN A 44 -13.29 -15.43 15.67
N PHE A 45 -14.20 -14.51 15.34
CA PHE A 45 -13.86 -13.22 14.71
C PHE A 45 -12.77 -12.47 15.49
N ARG A 46 -12.96 -12.36 16.82
CA ARG A 46 -12.01 -11.69 17.71
C ARG A 46 -10.65 -12.35 17.66
N LYS A 47 -10.60 -13.68 17.84
CA LYS A 47 -9.36 -14.45 17.82
C LYS A 47 -8.59 -14.27 16.51
N GLU A 48 -9.28 -14.35 15.37
CA GLU A 48 -8.68 -14.19 14.04
C GLU A 48 -8.09 -12.80 13.85
N TYR A 49 -8.81 -11.75 14.27
CA TYR A 49 -8.35 -10.37 14.13
C TYR A 49 -7.18 -10.06 15.09
N GLU A 50 -7.26 -10.50 16.35
CA GLU A 50 -6.13 -10.41 17.29
C GLU A 50 -4.88 -11.10 16.72
N GLN A 51 -5.04 -12.29 16.14
CA GLN A 51 -3.94 -13.04 15.54
C GLN A 51 -3.31 -12.32 14.34
N ALA A 52 -4.10 -11.65 13.50
CA ALA A 52 -3.57 -10.87 12.38
C ALA A 52 -2.67 -9.72 12.87
N ILE A 53 -3.11 -9.00 13.90
CA ILE A 53 -2.32 -7.91 14.50
C ILE A 53 -1.04 -8.47 15.13
N ASP A 54 -1.13 -9.58 15.85
CA ASP A 54 0.02 -10.23 16.48
C ASP A 54 1.05 -10.73 15.47
N ASN A 55 0.60 -11.19 14.30
CA ASN A 55 1.49 -11.58 13.21
C ASN A 55 2.29 -10.38 12.66
N ILE A 56 1.65 -9.21 12.54
CA ILE A 56 2.29 -7.97 12.08
C ILE A 56 3.34 -7.50 13.10
N ILE A 57 2.98 -7.48 14.39
CA ILE A 57 3.91 -7.13 15.48
C ILE A 57 5.13 -8.06 15.47
N ARG A 58 4.88 -9.38 15.40
CA ARG A 58 5.95 -10.38 15.38
C ARG A 58 6.89 -10.19 14.20
N PHE A 59 6.34 -9.96 12.99
CA PHE A 59 7.15 -9.66 11.81
C PHE A 59 8.04 -8.44 12.04
N TYR A 60 7.46 -7.32 12.49
CA TYR A 60 8.23 -6.09 12.69
C TYR A 60 9.35 -6.28 13.70
N ASN A 61 9.07 -6.88 14.86
CA ASN A 61 10.06 -7.14 15.90
C ASN A 61 11.15 -8.13 15.49
N GLN A 62 10.84 -9.06 14.59
CA GLN A 62 11.81 -10.03 14.08
C GLN A 62 12.78 -9.41 13.07
N HIS A 63 12.30 -8.46 12.26
CA HIS A 63 13.03 -7.97 11.09
C HIS A 63 13.55 -6.53 11.21
N SER A 64 13.09 -5.73 12.17
CA SER A 64 13.64 -4.38 12.34
C SER A 64 15.09 -4.44 12.84
N PRO A 65 15.96 -3.49 12.46
CA PRO A 65 17.39 -3.49 12.82
C PRO A 65 17.66 -3.55 14.33
N ASP A 66 16.69 -3.09 15.12
CA ASP A 66 16.73 -2.93 16.56
C ASP A 66 15.70 -3.79 17.30
N LYS A 67 15.11 -4.77 16.62
CA LYS A 67 14.16 -5.73 17.19
C LYS A 67 12.93 -5.11 17.87
N GLY A 68 12.39 -4.05 17.27
CA GLY A 68 11.17 -3.35 17.70
C GLY A 68 11.39 -2.26 18.75
N LEU A 69 12.64 -1.98 19.14
CA LEU A 69 12.94 -1.06 20.24
C LEU A 69 12.86 0.44 19.87
N SER A 70 12.75 0.77 18.58
CA SER A 70 12.71 2.14 18.08
C SER A 70 11.44 2.84 18.51
N VAL A 71 11.63 4.01 19.10
CA VAL A 71 10.53 4.90 19.45
C VAL A 71 10.16 5.74 18.24
N ILE A 72 8.92 5.58 17.77
CA ILE A 72 8.33 6.37 16.70
C ILE A 72 7.37 7.40 17.28
N THR A 73 7.19 8.51 16.56
CA THR A 73 6.24 9.57 16.94
C THR A 73 4.99 9.45 16.07
N SER A 74 3.82 9.26 16.70
CA SER A 74 2.52 9.25 16.01
C SER A 74 2.22 10.63 15.41
N GLU A 75 1.25 10.71 14.51
CA GLU A 75 0.80 11.99 13.94
C GLU A 75 0.32 13.00 15.00
N HIS A 76 -0.09 12.53 16.18
CA HIS A 76 -0.53 13.35 17.31
C HIS A 76 0.57 13.59 18.36
N GLY A 77 1.83 13.33 18.04
CA GLY A 77 2.98 13.65 18.91
C GLY A 77 3.29 12.65 20.01
N ILE A 78 2.59 11.52 20.09
CA ILE A 78 2.86 10.45 21.07
C ILE A 78 4.05 9.62 20.65
N LYS A 79 4.95 9.38 21.60
CA LYS A 79 6.15 8.57 21.43
C LYS A 79 5.93 7.17 22.01
N ALA A 80 6.02 6.15 21.16
CA ALA A 80 5.90 4.75 21.53
C ALA A 80 6.59 3.87 20.47
N THR A 81 6.82 2.61 20.79
CA THR A 81 7.26 1.60 19.82
C THR A 81 6.10 1.18 18.91
N VAL A 82 6.42 0.54 17.78
CA VAL A 82 5.41 -0.05 16.87
C VAL A 82 4.55 -1.10 17.60
N GLU A 83 5.18 -1.94 18.41
CA GLU A 83 4.49 -2.95 19.23
C GLU A 83 3.51 -2.31 20.20
N GLU A 84 3.92 -1.27 20.92
CA GLU A 84 3.05 -0.57 21.87
C GLU A 84 1.84 0.07 21.17
N MET A 85 2.05 0.70 20.00
CA MET A 85 0.97 1.33 19.23
C MET A 85 -0.04 0.30 18.71
N LEU A 86 0.43 -0.82 18.15
CA LEU A 86 -0.43 -1.89 17.65
C LEU A 86 -1.12 -2.68 18.77
N THR A 87 -0.45 -2.89 19.90
CA THR A 87 -1.04 -3.54 21.09
C THR A 87 -2.14 -2.69 21.71
N GLN A 88 -1.93 -1.37 21.79
CA GLN A 88 -2.95 -0.44 22.27
C GLN A 88 -4.16 -0.42 21.33
N PHE A 89 -3.93 -0.35 20.01
CA PHE A 89 -5.00 -0.48 19.02
C PHE A 89 -5.80 -1.78 19.20
N LYS A 90 -5.11 -2.93 19.36
CA LYS A 90 -5.74 -4.24 19.61
C LYS A 90 -6.59 -4.24 20.89
N ALA A 91 -6.11 -3.63 21.97
CA ALA A 91 -6.84 -3.54 23.22
C ALA A 91 -8.13 -2.71 23.09
N GLU A 92 -8.06 -1.58 22.40
CA GLU A 92 -9.21 -0.71 22.14
C GLU A 92 -10.25 -1.38 21.25
N LEU A 93 -9.82 -2.09 20.20
CA LEU A 93 -10.70 -2.81 19.25
C LEU A 93 -11.72 -3.74 19.94
N PHE A 94 -11.38 -4.28 21.12
CA PHE A 94 -12.23 -5.19 21.89
C PHE A 94 -12.64 -4.66 23.26
N ALA A 95 -12.40 -3.38 23.54
CA ALA A 95 -12.86 -2.76 24.78
C ALA A 95 -14.40 -2.62 24.79
N GLY A 96 -14.98 -2.69 25.99
CA GLY A 96 -16.43 -2.72 26.18
C GLY A 96 -17.13 -1.37 25.96
N ASN A 97 -16.37 -0.26 25.98
CA ASN A 97 -16.86 1.11 26.01
C ASN A 97 -16.49 1.94 24.77
N VAL A 98 -16.16 1.28 23.66
CA VAL A 98 -15.86 1.97 22.40
C VAL A 98 -17.14 2.31 21.66
N ASP A 99 -17.18 3.51 21.09
CA ASP A 99 -18.29 3.97 20.25
C ASP A 99 -18.62 2.94 19.15
N VAL A 100 -19.90 2.63 18.98
CA VAL A 100 -20.36 1.61 18.03
C VAL A 100 -20.02 1.98 16.59
N THR A 101 -20.04 3.26 16.24
CA THR A 101 -19.73 3.64 14.87
C THR A 101 -18.24 3.59 14.60
N TYR A 102 -17.42 3.85 15.62
CA TYR A 102 -16.00 3.60 15.54
C TYR A 102 -15.70 2.09 15.36
N LEU A 103 -16.30 1.23 16.18
CA LEU A 103 -16.12 -0.23 16.06
C LEU A 103 -16.60 -0.77 14.71
N HIS A 104 -17.60 -0.16 14.07
CA HIS A 104 -18.14 -0.59 12.78
C HIS A 104 -17.06 -0.55 11.70
N SER A 105 -16.40 0.61 11.58
CA SER A 105 -15.31 0.83 10.64
C SER A 105 -14.15 -0.12 10.92
N LEU A 106 -13.79 -0.30 12.19
CA LEU A 106 -12.70 -1.19 12.59
C LEU A 106 -12.99 -2.66 12.31
N TYR A 107 -14.20 -3.14 12.58
CA TYR A 107 -14.58 -4.54 12.34
C TYR A 107 -14.66 -4.85 10.85
N SER A 108 -15.11 -3.87 10.04
CA SER A 108 -15.10 -3.99 8.58
C SER A 108 -13.68 -4.02 7.98
N ALA A 109 -12.66 -3.56 8.72
CA ALA A 109 -11.27 -3.55 8.27
C ALA A 109 -10.51 -4.86 8.55
N LYS A 110 -11.13 -5.84 9.25
CA LYS A 110 -10.50 -7.12 9.62
C LYS A 110 -9.85 -7.80 8.43
N GLN A 111 -10.58 -7.93 7.32
CA GLN A 111 -10.08 -8.61 6.13
C GLN A 111 -8.78 -7.97 5.62
N HIS A 112 -8.70 -6.64 5.57
CA HIS A 112 -7.50 -5.95 5.11
C HIS A 112 -6.33 -6.13 6.09
N MET A 113 -6.60 -6.22 7.39
CA MET A 113 -5.57 -6.52 8.39
C MET A 113 -5.02 -7.94 8.22
N GLU A 114 -5.90 -8.92 7.95
CA GLU A 114 -5.50 -10.30 7.67
C GLU A 114 -4.69 -10.40 6.38
N GLU A 115 -5.09 -9.66 5.34
CA GLU A 115 -4.35 -9.56 4.08
C GLU A 115 -2.95 -8.95 4.30
N ILE A 116 -2.82 -7.89 5.11
CA ILE A 116 -1.50 -7.35 5.50
C ILE A 116 -0.67 -8.45 6.18
N ALA A 117 -1.22 -9.11 7.20
CA ALA A 117 -0.50 -10.15 7.93
C ALA A 117 -0.03 -11.29 7.01
N GLN A 118 -0.82 -11.66 6.00
CA GLN A 118 -0.45 -12.65 4.99
C GLN A 118 0.67 -12.16 4.06
N LEU A 119 0.64 -10.90 3.63
CA LEU A 119 1.67 -10.29 2.77
C LEU A 119 3.03 -10.14 3.45
N LEU A 120 3.04 -10.12 4.79
CA LEU A 120 4.25 -10.08 5.59
C LEU A 120 4.87 -11.47 5.82
N VAL A 121 4.17 -12.56 5.51
CA VAL A 121 4.77 -13.89 5.60
C VAL A 121 5.90 -13.99 4.58
N GLU A 122 7.10 -14.32 5.05
CA GLU A 122 8.22 -14.62 4.16
C GLU A 122 7.81 -15.82 3.29
N ARG A 123 7.69 -15.62 1.96
CA ARG A 123 7.77 -16.76 1.06
C ARG A 123 9.22 -17.20 1.10
N ASP A 124 9.51 -18.26 1.87
CA ASP A 124 10.84 -18.86 1.96
C ASP A 124 11.44 -18.96 0.55
N LYS A 125 12.46 -18.14 0.30
CA LYS A 125 13.35 -18.29 -0.85
C LYS A 125 14.28 -19.47 -0.60
N GLU A 126 13.71 -20.65 -0.42
CA GLU A 126 14.42 -21.91 -0.57
C GLU A 126 13.64 -22.78 -1.56
N GLY A 127 13.98 -22.59 -2.84
CA GLY A 127 14.00 -23.68 -3.80
C GLY A 127 15.03 -24.73 -3.35
N LYS A 128 14.79 -25.39 -2.21
CA LYS A 128 15.40 -26.67 -1.93
C LYS A 128 14.68 -27.70 -2.78
N ARG A 129 15.36 -28.03 -3.87
CA ARG A 129 15.26 -29.27 -4.63
C ARG A 129 14.65 -30.41 -3.79
N GLU A 130 13.41 -30.75 -4.06
CA GLU A 130 12.99 -32.15 -4.01
C GLU A 130 12.43 -32.51 -5.37
N ALA A 131 13.03 -33.55 -5.93
CA ALA A 131 12.81 -34.04 -7.25
C ALA A 131 11.48 -34.78 -7.35
N GLY A 132 10.84 -34.65 -8.51
CA GLY A 132 9.88 -35.63 -9.01
C GLY A 132 8.43 -35.29 -8.73
N ILE A 133 7.76 -34.70 -9.74
CA ILE A 133 6.67 -35.32 -10.52
C ILE A 133 5.92 -34.20 -11.27
N GLU A 134 6.04 -34.28 -12.59
CA GLU A 134 5.16 -33.82 -13.67
C GLU A 134 4.58 -32.40 -13.69
N ARG A 135 5.14 -31.66 -14.65
CA ARG A 135 4.57 -30.57 -15.45
C ARG A 135 3.03 -30.50 -15.47
N ILE A 136 2.51 -29.39 -14.94
CA ILE A 136 1.42 -28.66 -15.56
C ILE A 136 1.95 -27.27 -15.88
N GLU A 137 2.13 -27.01 -17.18
CA GLU A 137 2.40 -25.68 -17.71
C GLU A 137 1.24 -24.74 -17.38
N LYS A 138 1.49 -23.69 -16.57
CA LYS A 138 0.86 -22.36 -16.69
C LYS A 138 1.56 -21.35 -15.75
N GLN A 139 2.22 -20.39 -16.40
CA GLN A 139 2.69 -19.07 -15.94
C GLN A 139 3.62 -18.97 -14.72
N PRO A 140 4.90 -18.57 -14.89
CA PRO A 140 5.65 -17.94 -13.82
C PRO A 140 5.34 -16.43 -13.86
N VAL A 141 4.30 -15.98 -13.16
CA VAL A 141 4.36 -14.62 -12.64
C VAL A 141 5.22 -14.72 -11.39
N GLU A 142 6.53 -14.49 -11.54
CA GLU A 142 7.38 -14.22 -10.38
C GLU A 142 6.85 -12.94 -9.74
N GLU A 143 5.87 -13.08 -8.82
CA GLU A 143 5.47 -12.03 -7.89
C GLU A 143 6.71 -11.69 -7.06
N ARG A 144 7.47 -10.69 -7.52
CA ARG A 144 8.61 -10.17 -6.80
C ARG A 144 8.11 -9.61 -5.48
N ASP A 145 8.41 -10.36 -4.42
CA ASP A 145 8.05 -10.02 -3.06
C ASP A 145 8.52 -8.61 -2.69
N VAL A 146 7.72 -7.89 -1.89
CA VAL A 146 8.02 -6.52 -1.48
C VAL A 146 9.31 -6.52 -0.64
N PRO A 147 10.29 -5.62 -0.91
CA PRO A 147 11.52 -5.56 -0.11
C PRO A 147 11.24 -5.40 1.38
N LEU A 148 12.08 -6.02 2.21
CA LEU A 148 11.91 -6.05 3.67
C LEU A 148 11.85 -4.64 4.26
N GLU A 149 12.69 -3.72 3.77
CA GLU A 149 12.74 -2.33 4.20
C GLU A 149 11.39 -1.64 3.97
N LYS A 150 10.79 -1.85 2.80
CA LYS A 150 9.47 -1.30 2.49
C LYS A 150 8.39 -1.94 3.36
N LYS A 151 8.47 -3.25 3.64
CA LYS A 151 7.53 -3.91 4.56
C LYS A 151 7.59 -3.27 5.96
N LEU A 152 8.80 -3.02 6.47
CA LEU A 152 9.03 -2.37 7.76
C LEU A 152 8.53 -0.91 7.79
N ASP A 153 8.80 -0.14 6.72
CA ASP A 153 8.36 1.26 6.62
C ASP A 153 6.83 1.38 6.61
N GLU A 154 6.13 0.53 5.85
CA GLU A 154 4.67 0.55 5.77
C GLU A 154 4.00 0.16 7.10
N ILE A 155 4.59 -0.78 7.85
CA ILE A 155 4.11 -1.13 9.21
C ILE A 155 4.34 0.04 10.18
N CYS A 156 5.51 0.68 10.10
CA CYS A 156 5.84 1.86 10.90
C CYS A 156 4.83 2.99 10.64
N GLU A 157 4.53 3.27 9.37
CA GLU A 157 3.53 4.26 8.98
C GLU A 157 2.12 3.89 9.43
N LEU A 158 1.73 2.62 9.33
CA LEU A 158 0.44 2.15 9.86
C LEU A 158 0.35 2.39 11.37
N ALA A 159 1.38 2.01 12.13
CA ALA A 159 1.41 2.15 13.58
C ALA A 159 1.25 3.61 14.04
N LYS A 160 1.90 4.56 13.35
CA LYS A 160 1.77 6.00 13.63
C LYS A 160 0.34 6.53 13.53
N LYS A 161 -0.50 5.89 12.70
CA LYS A 161 -1.82 6.39 12.27
C LYS A 161 -2.99 5.63 12.89
N ILE A 162 -2.79 4.35 13.21
CA ILE A 162 -3.88 3.43 13.56
C ILE A 162 -4.49 3.68 14.95
N LYS A 163 -3.71 4.24 15.89
CA LYS A 163 -4.16 4.40 17.28
C LYS A 163 -5.23 5.47 17.47
N TRP A 164 -5.13 6.60 16.78
CA TRP A 164 -5.89 7.81 17.14
C TRP A 164 -6.88 8.27 16.08
N CYS A 165 -6.88 7.63 14.92
CA CYS A 165 -7.64 8.12 13.77
C CYS A 165 -8.86 7.23 13.50
N GLY A 166 -9.80 7.22 14.45
CA GLY A 166 -10.78 6.13 14.54
C GLY A 166 -11.58 5.79 13.27
N SER A 167 -12.06 6.78 12.53
CA SER A 167 -12.79 6.53 11.27
C SER A 167 -11.90 6.45 10.01
N GLY A 168 -10.61 6.73 10.14
CA GLY A 168 -9.60 6.73 9.08
C GLY A 168 -8.70 5.50 9.15
N VAL A 169 -8.73 4.77 10.28
CA VAL A 169 -8.05 3.49 10.48
C VAL A 169 -8.31 2.55 9.31
N LYS A 170 -9.56 2.42 8.85
CA LYS A 170 -9.88 1.56 7.70
C LYS A 170 -9.13 1.99 6.45
N SER A 171 -9.08 3.29 6.15
CA SER A 171 -8.34 3.85 5.01
C SER A 171 -6.83 3.61 5.15
N TYR A 172 -6.25 3.77 6.35
CA TYR A 172 -4.83 3.50 6.57
C TYR A 172 -4.50 2.01 6.44
N ILE A 173 -5.32 1.12 7.01
CA ILE A 173 -5.17 -0.34 6.85
C ILE A 173 -5.28 -0.69 5.36
N LEU A 174 -6.28 -0.16 4.65
CA LEU A 174 -6.43 -0.41 3.21
C LEU A 174 -5.21 0.10 2.43
N ASN A 175 -4.70 1.29 2.75
CA ASN A 175 -3.52 1.86 2.10
C ASN A 175 -2.27 1.01 2.33
N THR A 176 -2.02 0.60 3.58
CA THR A 176 -0.91 -0.30 3.91
C THR A 176 -1.08 -1.64 3.19
N LYS A 177 -2.29 -2.20 3.15
CA LYS A 177 -2.59 -3.40 2.37
C LYS A 177 -2.25 -3.21 0.91
N LEU A 178 -2.69 -2.13 0.28
CA LEU A 178 -2.38 -1.84 -1.13
C LEU A 178 -0.87 -1.67 -1.36
N SER A 179 -0.18 -0.94 -0.47
CA SER A 179 1.28 -0.75 -0.55
C SER A 179 2.05 -2.07 -0.49
N LEU A 180 1.58 -3.02 0.32
CA LEU A 180 2.19 -4.34 0.53
C LEU A 180 1.72 -5.39 -0.50
N SER A 181 0.51 -5.24 -1.04
CA SER A 181 -0.10 -6.18 -2.00
C SER A 181 0.28 -5.87 -3.44
N THR A 182 1.04 -4.81 -3.67
CA THR A 182 1.46 -4.39 -5.01
C THR A 182 2.91 -4.83 -5.24
N PRO A 183 3.16 -6.08 -5.68
CA PRO A 183 4.48 -6.52 -6.07
C PRO A 183 4.84 -5.73 -7.31
N PHE A 184 5.79 -4.79 -7.23
CA PHE A 184 6.26 -4.03 -8.40
C PHE A 184 5.13 -3.74 -9.40
N GLY A 185 3.98 -3.26 -8.92
CA GLY A 185 2.77 -3.18 -9.75
C GLY A 185 3.04 -2.39 -11.01
N ASP A 186 2.24 -2.60 -12.05
CA ASP A 186 2.39 -1.84 -13.28
C ASP A 186 2.43 -0.32 -12.99
N LEU A 187 3.01 0.42 -13.92
CA LEU A 187 3.26 1.83 -13.73
C LEU A 187 1.97 2.62 -13.37
N LEU A 188 0.81 2.14 -13.83
CA LEU A 188 -0.51 2.66 -13.50
C LEU A 188 -0.87 2.48 -12.03
N SER A 189 -0.70 1.27 -11.49
CA SER A 189 -0.96 0.98 -10.07
C SER A 189 -0.06 1.83 -9.16
N LYS A 190 1.21 2.00 -9.54
CA LYS A 190 2.13 2.89 -8.81
C LYS A 190 1.69 4.34 -8.85
N MET A 191 1.21 4.80 -10.00
CA MET A 191 0.68 6.15 -10.14
C MET A 191 -0.59 6.34 -9.31
N ASP A 192 -1.49 5.37 -9.24
CA ASP A 192 -2.68 5.44 -8.40
C ASP A 192 -2.33 5.56 -6.91
N ILE A 193 -1.30 4.85 -6.45
CA ILE A 193 -0.76 4.98 -5.08
C ILE A 193 -0.21 6.40 -4.84
N VAL A 194 0.64 6.90 -5.75
CA VAL A 194 1.23 8.25 -5.62
C VAL A 194 0.15 9.34 -5.64
N LYS A 195 -0.86 9.20 -6.52
CA LYS A 195 -2.02 10.07 -6.60
C LYS A 195 -2.78 10.10 -5.28
N LEU A 196 -3.09 8.92 -4.72
CA LEU A 196 -3.78 8.82 -3.44
C LEU A 196 -2.95 9.43 -2.30
N LYS A 197 -1.62 9.24 -2.31
CA LYS A 197 -0.69 9.82 -1.32
C LYS A 197 -0.70 11.35 -1.37
N ILE A 198 -0.59 11.94 -2.56
CA ILE A 198 -0.65 13.39 -2.75
C ILE A 198 -2.03 13.91 -2.32
N ALA A 199 -3.11 13.26 -2.77
CA ALA A 199 -4.47 13.67 -2.42
C ALA A 199 -4.69 13.64 -0.90
N SER A 200 -4.26 12.57 -0.23
CA SER A 200 -4.34 12.43 1.22
C SER A 200 -3.57 13.54 1.92
N ARG A 201 -2.34 13.86 1.51
CA ARG A 201 -1.55 14.95 2.10
C ARG A 201 -2.28 16.29 2.01
N VAL A 202 -2.79 16.63 0.82
CA VAL A 202 -3.51 17.90 0.60
C VAL A 202 -4.77 17.97 1.43
N VAL A 203 -5.58 16.90 1.48
CA VAL A 203 -6.80 16.88 2.29
C VAL A 203 -6.46 16.98 3.78
N THR A 204 -5.41 16.29 4.25
CA THR A 204 -4.96 16.41 5.64
C THR A 204 -4.54 17.84 5.98
N GLU A 205 -3.71 18.47 5.15
CA GLU A 205 -3.28 19.86 5.35
C GLU A 205 -4.47 20.82 5.35
N PHE A 206 -5.39 20.67 4.38
CA PHE A 206 -6.58 21.49 4.28
C PHE A 206 -7.50 21.34 5.50
N THR A 207 -7.76 20.10 5.91
CA THR A 207 -8.66 19.80 7.04
C THR A 207 -8.06 20.14 8.39
N SER A 208 -6.74 20.29 8.47
CA SER A 208 -6.04 20.79 9.66
C SER A 208 -5.94 22.32 9.70
N SER A 209 -6.27 23.00 8.60
CA SER A 209 -6.10 24.45 8.46
C SER A 209 -7.18 25.26 9.19
N ASP A 210 -6.93 26.57 9.30
CA ASP A 210 -7.86 27.48 9.94
C ASP A 210 -9.20 27.64 9.22
N ALA A 211 -9.27 27.25 7.94
CA ALA A 211 -10.48 27.32 7.11
C ALA A 211 -11.60 26.39 7.59
N ILE A 212 -11.24 25.31 8.31
CA ILE A 212 -12.20 24.39 8.91
C ILE A 212 -12.53 24.87 10.34
N PRO A 213 -13.81 24.87 10.77
CA PRO A 213 -14.13 25.22 12.16
C PRO A 213 -13.41 24.31 13.14
N VAL A 214 -12.93 24.86 14.27
CA VAL A 214 -12.08 24.15 15.26
C VAL A 214 -12.62 22.78 15.65
N TYR A 215 -13.95 22.65 15.83
CA TYR A 215 -14.60 21.38 16.20
C TYR A 215 -14.52 20.29 15.13
N TYR A 216 -14.19 20.62 13.88
CA TYR A 216 -14.05 19.71 12.75
C TYR A 216 -12.61 19.58 12.24
N ARG A 217 -11.66 20.38 12.77
CA ARG A 217 -10.27 20.41 12.31
C ARG A 217 -9.55 19.11 12.64
N ALA A 218 -8.75 18.64 11.69
CA ALA A 218 -8.07 17.35 11.75
C ALA A 218 -9.02 16.19 12.12
N GLY A 219 -10.33 16.41 11.95
CA GLY A 219 -11.36 15.44 12.21
C GLY A 219 -11.33 14.43 11.07
N VAL A 220 -11.22 13.17 11.41
CA VAL A 220 -11.09 12.09 10.43
C VAL A 220 -12.33 11.92 9.56
N HIS A 221 -13.52 12.20 10.11
CA HIS A 221 -14.75 12.27 9.31
C HIS A 221 -14.69 13.45 8.33
N THR A 222 -14.04 14.55 8.70
CA THR A 222 -13.85 15.72 7.83
C THR A 222 -12.90 15.36 6.70
N PHE A 223 -11.77 14.71 7.03
CA PHE A 223 -10.85 14.14 6.05
C PHE A 223 -11.57 13.20 5.07
N ASN A 224 -12.27 12.18 5.58
CA ASN A 224 -13.01 11.21 4.78
C ASN A 224 -14.10 11.89 3.95
N PHE A 225 -14.78 12.90 4.48
CA PHE A 225 -15.78 13.68 3.75
C PHE A 225 -15.18 14.35 2.51
N TYR A 226 -14.07 15.07 2.66
CA TYR A 226 -13.41 15.70 1.52
C TYR A 226 -12.85 14.63 0.56
N LEU A 227 -12.16 13.60 1.06
CA LEU A 227 -11.58 12.55 0.21
C LEU A 227 -12.66 11.79 -0.60
N ASP A 228 -13.77 11.40 0.03
CA ASP A 228 -14.88 10.70 -0.63
C ASP A 228 -15.54 11.57 -1.71
N ARG A 229 -15.58 12.90 -1.53
CA ARG A 229 -16.14 13.80 -2.55
C ARG A 229 -15.28 13.86 -3.80
N PHE A 230 -13.96 13.73 -3.65
CA PHE A 230 -13.03 13.68 -4.77
C PHE A 230 -12.78 12.26 -5.28
N SER A 231 -13.44 11.25 -4.72
CA SER A 231 -13.22 9.84 -5.09
C SER A 231 -13.43 9.55 -6.57
N GLU A 232 -14.51 10.08 -7.17
CA GLU A 232 -14.79 9.93 -8.60
C GLU A 232 -13.81 10.73 -9.46
N GLU A 233 -13.55 11.99 -9.07
CA GLU A 233 -12.65 12.89 -9.80
C GLU A 233 -11.20 12.37 -9.82
N LEU A 234 -10.74 11.78 -8.72
CA LEU A 234 -9.40 11.22 -8.57
C LEU A 234 -9.34 9.72 -8.90
N ASN A 235 -10.48 9.08 -9.20
CA ASN A 235 -10.58 7.62 -9.35
C ASN A 235 -9.90 6.87 -8.18
N ILE A 236 -10.23 7.25 -6.95
CA ILE A 236 -9.74 6.61 -5.72
C ILE A 236 -10.90 5.93 -4.96
N PRO A 237 -10.63 4.86 -4.19
CA PRO A 237 -11.66 4.20 -3.39
C PRO A 237 -12.29 5.15 -2.37
N ARG A 238 -13.60 5.02 -2.15
CA ARG A 238 -14.29 5.72 -1.06
C ARG A 238 -14.00 5.03 0.28
N SER A 239 -13.93 5.82 1.34
CA SER A 239 -13.79 5.35 2.73
C SER A 239 -15.05 4.64 3.24
N HIS A 240 -16.22 4.97 2.68
CA HIS A 240 -17.54 4.54 3.14
C HIS A 240 -17.88 4.97 4.58
N ASP A 241 -17.29 6.08 5.05
CA ASP A 241 -17.55 6.62 6.39
C ASP A 241 -19.02 7.11 6.51
N PRO A 242 -19.85 6.51 7.37
CA PRO A 242 -21.26 6.90 7.50
C PRO A 242 -21.42 8.31 8.10
N HIS A 243 -20.45 8.79 8.86
CA HIS A 243 -20.49 10.13 9.46
C HIS A 243 -20.00 11.23 8.52
N ALA A 244 -19.20 10.88 7.51
CA ALA A 244 -18.83 11.82 6.45
C ALA A 244 -20.06 12.29 5.66
N ARG A 245 -21.09 11.44 5.50
CA ARG A 245 -22.27 11.74 4.66
C ARG A 245 -23.08 12.96 5.08
N PHE A 246 -23.05 13.32 6.37
CA PHE A 246 -23.92 14.35 6.94
C PHE A 246 -23.19 15.66 7.28
N MET A 247 -21.95 15.83 6.82
CA MET A 247 -21.22 17.06 7.11
C MET A 247 -21.77 18.26 6.35
N PRO A 248 -21.96 19.41 7.02
CA PRO A 248 -22.33 20.64 6.36
C PRO A 248 -21.20 21.09 5.43
N ILE A 249 -21.56 21.36 4.17
CA ILE A 249 -20.61 21.81 3.15
C ILE A 249 -20.61 23.33 3.12
N ASP A 250 -19.45 23.91 3.41
CA ASP A 250 -19.17 25.25 2.93
C ASP A 250 -18.63 25.14 1.50
N SER A 251 -19.42 25.60 0.53
CA SER A 251 -19.07 25.58 -0.89
C SER A 251 -17.72 26.27 -1.17
N ARG A 252 -17.36 27.29 -0.38
CA ARG A 252 -16.07 27.98 -0.50
C ARG A 252 -14.91 27.08 -0.11
N ASN A 253 -15.06 26.35 1.00
CA ASN A 253 -14.04 25.42 1.48
C ASN A 253 -13.90 24.21 0.55
N TYR A 254 -15.02 23.70 0.03
CA TYR A 254 -15.00 22.66 -1.00
C TYR A 254 -14.19 23.09 -2.22
N LEU A 255 -14.49 24.26 -2.80
CA LEU A 255 -13.77 24.77 -3.96
C LEU A 255 -12.29 25.04 -3.67
N ALA A 256 -11.96 25.56 -2.49
CA ALA A 256 -10.57 25.78 -2.09
C ALA A 256 -9.78 24.46 -1.98
N CYS A 257 -10.38 23.43 -1.38
CA CYS A 257 -9.78 22.10 -1.29
C CYS A 257 -9.62 21.46 -2.68
N GLN A 258 -10.64 21.59 -3.54
CA GLN A 258 -10.59 21.11 -4.92
C GLN A 258 -9.46 21.79 -5.70
N GLN A 259 -9.32 23.11 -5.61
CA GLN A 259 -8.25 23.85 -6.26
C GLN A 259 -6.87 23.42 -5.77
N ALA A 260 -6.70 23.24 -4.45
CA ALA A 260 -5.45 22.75 -3.88
C ALA A 260 -5.12 21.33 -4.37
N LEU A 261 -6.13 20.45 -4.47
CA LEU A 261 -5.97 19.10 -4.99
C LEU A 261 -5.58 19.10 -6.47
N MET A 262 -6.28 19.88 -7.31
CA MET A 262 -5.96 19.97 -8.74
C MET A 262 -4.58 20.59 -8.99
N ALA A 263 -4.14 21.53 -8.14
CA ALA A 263 -2.79 22.10 -8.21
C ALA A 263 -1.70 21.11 -7.74
N ALA A 264 -2.04 20.13 -6.90
CA ALA A 264 -1.10 19.16 -6.37
C ALA A 264 -1.04 17.87 -7.19
N VAL A 265 -2.17 17.34 -7.66
CA VAL A 265 -2.27 16.11 -8.45
C VAL A 265 -2.04 16.44 -9.93
N THR A 266 -0.84 16.93 -10.23
CA THR A 266 -0.42 17.28 -11.58
C THR A 266 0.41 16.15 -12.20
N PRO A 267 0.44 16.01 -13.54
CA PRO A 267 1.30 15.03 -14.19
C PRO A 267 2.76 15.20 -13.77
N TYR A 268 3.19 16.46 -13.59
CA TYR A 268 4.52 16.78 -13.09
C TYR A 268 4.77 16.18 -11.71
N ASN A 269 3.93 16.46 -10.71
CA ASN A 269 4.12 15.95 -9.35
C ASN A 269 4.03 14.41 -9.28
N LEU A 270 3.12 13.80 -10.03
CA LEU A 270 2.98 12.34 -10.09
C LEU A 270 4.24 11.69 -10.67
N THR A 271 4.72 12.18 -11.80
CA THR A 271 5.92 11.63 -12.48
C THR A 271 7.18 11.93 -11.67
N TYR A 272 7.24 13.07 -10.98
CA TYR A 272 8.33 13.43 -10.08
C TYR A 272 8.45 12.45 -8.90
N GLU A 273 7.33 12.20 -8.19
CA GLU A 273 7.31 11.24 -7.08
C GLU A 273 7.63 9.82 -7.57
N LEU A 274 7.12 9.41 -8.73
CA LEU A 274 7.47 8.11 -9.33
C LEU A 274 8.97 7.99 -9.66
N ALA A 275 9.57 9.04 -10.23
CA ALA A 275 11.00 9.10 -10.55
C ALA A 275 11.86 9.09 -9.27
N MET A 276 11.47 9.86 -8.26
CA MET A 276 12.10 9.86 -6.94
C MET A 276 12.09 8.46 -6.30
N HIS A 277 10.93 7.81 -6.29
CA HIS A 277 10.78 6.46 -5.77
C HIS A 277 11.67 5.46 -6.53
N TYR A 278 11.74 5.56 -7.86
CA TYR A 278 12.58 4.69 -8.69
C TYR A 278 14.08 4.87 -8.39
N LEU A 279 14.56 6.12 -8.34
CA LEU A 279 15.96 6.42 -8.03
C LEU A 279 16.33 6.06 -6.60
N HIS A 280 15.42 6.25 -5.64
CA HIS A 280 15.66 5.82 -4.26
C HIS A 280 15.88 4.30 -4.19
N ASN A 281 15.06 3.51 -4.89
CA ASN A 281 15.25 2.06 -4.96
C ASN A 281 16.61 1.69 -5.59
N LEU A 282 17.02 2.39 -6.65
CA LEU A 282 18.33 2.18 -7.26
C LEU A 282 19.49 2.55 -6.34
N ARG A 283 19.37 3.64 -5.57
CA ARG A 283 20.38 4.06 -4.57
C ARG A 283 20.52 3.11 -3.38
N ASN A 284 19.52 2.26 -3.15
CA ASN A 284 19.61 1.21 -2.13
C ASN A 284 20.36 -0.03 -2.66
N ILE A 285 20.48 -0.17 -3.98
CA ILE A 285 21.18 -1.29 -4.64
C ILE A 285 22.61 -0.91 -5.03
N PHE A 286 22.80 0.34 -5.47
CA PHE A 286 24.09 0.87 -5.89
C PHE A 286 24.79 1.64 -4.77
N PRO A 287 26.13 1.66 -4.76
CA PRO A 287 26.89 2.38 -3.73
C PRO A 287 26.56 3.89 -3.72
N LYS A 288 26.57 4.47 -2.52
CA LYS A 288 26.02 5.81 -2.25
C LYS A 288 26.99 6.95 -2.55
N ASN A 289 28.30 6.69 -2.59
CA ASN A 289 29.30 7.73 -2.78
C ASN A 289 29.71 7.83 -4.26
N PRO A 290 29.90 9.04 -4.80
CA PRO A 290 30.47 9.24 -6.14
C PRO A 290 31.87 8.63 -6.29
N SER A 291 32.58 8.42 -5.17
CA SER A 291 33.89 7.78 -5.11
C SER A 291 33.85 6.25 -5.11
N ASP A 292 32.68 5.67 -4.84
CA ASP A 292 32.51 4.22 -4.87
C ASP A 292 32.13 3.83 -6.30
N LYS A 293 33.10 3.23 -7.02
CA LYS A 293 32.90 2.78 -8.40
C LYS A 293 31.62 1.96 -8.48
N MET A 294 30.69 2.36 -9.37
CA MET A 294 29.55 1.51 -9.68
C MET A 294 30.06 0.15 -10.18
N PRO A 295 29.32 -0.94 -9.91
CA PRO A 295 29.59 -2.23 -10.54
C PRO A 295 29.59 -2.10 -12.07
N GLU A 296 30.25 -3.03 -12.78
CA GLU A 296 30.35 -3.02 -14.24
C GLU A 296 29.00 -2.70 -14.92
N PHE A 297 29.03 -2.00 -16.06
CA PHE A 297 27.82 -1.54 -16.77
C PHE A 297 26.78 -2.67 -17.01
N SER A 298 27.24 -3.91 -17.12
CA SER A 298 26.44 -5.14 -17.15
C SER A 298 25.52 -5.31 -15.94
N LEU A 299 26.05 -5.15 -14.72
CA LEU A 299 25.29 -5.24 -13.47
C LEU A 299 24.25 -4.11 -13.33
N ILE A 300 24.55 -2.91 -13.85
CA ILE A 300 23.59 -1.81 -13.86
C ILE A 300 22.42 -2.14 -14.79
N ARG A 301 22.73 -2.62 -16.00
CA ARG A 301 21.74 -3.05 -16.97
C ARG A 301 20.85 -4.17 -16.41
N ASP A 302 21.42 -5.19 -15.79
CA ASP A 302 20.67 -6.32 -15.22
C ASP A 302 19.73 -5.86 -14.09
N THR A 303 20.19 -4.93 -13.26
CA THR A 303 19.38 -4.33 -12.18
C THR A 303 18.24 -3.48 -12.75
N VAL A 304 18.48 -2.70 -13.79
CA VAL A 304 17.44 -1.89 -14.45
C VAL A 304 16.41 -2.79 -15.14
N ILE A 305 16.85 -3.84 -15.86
CA ILE A 305 15.97 -4.87 -16.42
C ILE A 305 15.13 -5.51 -15.33
N ALA A 306 15.73 -5.75 -14.16
CA ALA A 306 14.99 -6.27 -13.03
C ALA A 306 13.86 -5.30 -12.58
N LEU A 307 14.02 -3.99 -12.66
CA LEU A 307 12.97 -3.05 -12.24
C LEU A 307 11.90 -2.75 -13.32
N GLN A 308 12.14 -3.14 -14.57
CA GLN A 308 11.22 -2.91 -15.71
C GLN A 308 9.79 -3.42 -15.50
N PRO A 309 9.52 -4.58 -14.86
CA PRO A 309 8.15 -5.06 -14.70
C PRO A 309 7.20 -4.07 -14.02
N GLY A 310 7.72 -3.16 -13.17
CA GLY A 310 6.90 -2.16 -12.47
C GLY A 310 6.94 -0.75 -13.06
N TYR A 311 7.92 -0.43 -13.90
CA TYR A 311 8.12 0.94 -14.43
C TYR A 311 8.28 0.97 -15.96
N GLY A 312 8.03 -0.16 -16.62
CA GLY A 312 8.26 -0.39 -18.04
C GLY A 312 9.72 -0.18 -18.47
N GLU A 313 9.93 -0.02 -19.77
CA GLU A 313 11.26 0.18 -20.34
C GLU A 313 11.76 1.60 -20.07
N ILE A 314 12.62 1.74 -19.05
CA ILE A 314 13.32 2.98 -18.73
C ILE A 314 14.67 3.01 -19.44
N SER A 315 15.02 4.13 -20.08
CA SER A 315 16.31 4.27 -20.73
C SER A 315 17.44 4.35 -19.70
N LEU A 316 18.51 3.58 -19.91
CA LEU A 316 19.72 3.67 -19.09
C LEU A 316 20.33 5.08 -19.12
N SER A 317 20.23 5.80 -20.24
CA SER A 317 20.71 7.18 -20.37
C SER A 317 19.98 8.17 -19.47
N SER A 318 18.75 7.84 -19.06
CA SER A 318 17.94 8.63 -18.13
C SER A 318 18.28 8.39 -16.67
N LEU A 319 19.06 7.32 -16.38
CA LEU A 319 19.44 6.88 -15.05
C LEU A 319 20.92 7.07 -14.76
N ILE A 320 21.77 6.97 -15.79
CA ILE A 320 23.23 6.91 -15.66
C ILE A 320 23.85 8.06 -16.44
N GLU A 321 24.89 8.64 -15.87
CA GLU A 321 25.81 9.55 -16.55
C GLU A 321 27.26 9.11 -16.37
N GLU A 322 28.11 9.57 -17.27
CA GLU A 322 29.56 9.38 -17.17
C GLU A 322 30.12 10.32 -16.11
N ALA A 323 30.86 9.76 -15.16
CA ALA A 323 31.53 10.52 -14.12
C ALA A 323 32.85 11.12 -14.65
N ALA A 324 33.37 12.14 -13.97
CA ALA A 324 34.58 12.86 -14.40
C ALA A 324 35.85 11.97 -14.45
N ASP A 325 35.83 10.82 -13.81
CA ASP A 325 36.91 9.83 -13.79
C ASP A 325 36.79 8.75 -14.88
N GLY A 326 35.81 8.88 -15.80
CA GLY A 326 35.52 7.91 -16.87
C GLY A 326 34.70 6.70 -16.40
N GLY A 327 34.21 6.71 -15.15
CA GLY A 327 33.27 5.72 -14.63
C GLY A 327 31.81 6.05 -14.95
N TYR A 328 30.89 5.24 -14.42
CA TYR A 328 29.44 5.49 -14.51
C TYR A 328 28.88 5.77 -13.12
N GLN A 329 27.93 6.70 -13.02
CA GLN A 329 27.20 7.00 -11.80
C GLN A 329 25.71 7.19 -12.07
N LEU A 330 24.88 7.01 -11.04
CA LEU A 330 23.47 7.41 -11.11
C LEU A 330 23.36 8.93 -11.27
N ARG A 331 22.52 9.39 -12.19
CA ARG A 331 22.18 10.80 -12.32
C ARG A 331 21.58 11.33 -11.02
N GLN A 332 22.03 12.52 -10.63
CA GLN A 332 21.42 13.25 -9.52
C GLN A 332 20.13 13.96 -9.94
N ASP A 333 20.13 14.51 -11.16
CA ASP A 333 18.94 15.07 -11.78
C ASP A 333 18.04 13.95 -12.34
N MET A 334 16.75 14.06 -12.05
CA MET A 334 15.73 13.07 -12.37
C MET A 334 14.89 13.47 -13.58
N THR A 335 15.16 14.63 -14.19
CA THR A 335 14.35 15.20 -15.26
C THR A 335 14.16 14.22 -16.42
N LEU A 336 15.22 13.55 -16.87
CA LEU A 336 15.13 12.56 -17.95
C LEU A 336 14.31 11.33 -17.56
N LEU A 337 14.48 10.84 -16.33
CA LEU A 337 13.69 9.73 -15.81
C LEU A 337 12.20 10.10 -15.69
N GLN A 338 11.92 11.31 -15.23
CA GLN A 338 10.57 11.85 -15.14
C GLN A 338 9.91 11.90 -16.52
N VAL A 339 10.65 12.35 -17.55
CA VAL A 339 10.18 12.38 -18.95
C VAL A 339 9.91 10.97 -19.48
N ASP A 340 10.77 9.99 -19.20
CA ASP A 340 10.56 8.59 -19.61
C ASP A 340 9.30 7.99 -18.96
N ILE A 341 9.13 8.19 -17.65
CA ILE A 341 7.94 7.75 -16.92
C ILE A 341 6.68 8.44 -17.47
N ALA A 342 6.74 9.75 -17.74
CA ALA A 342 5.64 10.49 -18.33
C ALA A 342 5.26 9.94 -19.71
N ARG A 343 6.25 9.64 -20.56
CA ARG A 343 6.04 9.05 -21.90
C ARG A 343 5.33 7.71 -21.81
N GLN A 344 5.77 6.84 -20.92
CA GLN A 344 5.14 5.54 -20.73
C GLN A 344 3.70 5.66 -20.22
N LEU A 345 3.46 6.53 -19.23
CA LEU A 345 2.10 6.79 -18.73
C LEU A 345 1.18 7.34 -19.83
N SER A 346 1.69 8.20 -20.71
CA SER A 346 0.95 8.69 -21.89
C SER A 346 0.56 7.57 -22.84
N GLN A 347 1.45 6.59 -23.06
CA GLN A 347 1.17 5.45 -23.93
C GLN A 347 0.14 4.51 -23.29
N LEU A 348 0.27 4.25 -21.99
CA LEU A 348 -0.67 3.43 -21.21
C LEU A 348 -2.05 4.10 -21.08
N SER A 349 -2.13 5.43 -21.00
CA SER A 349 -3.41 6.12 -20.90
C SER A 349 -4.23 6.05 -22.20
N ARG A 350 -3.56 5.99 -23.37
CA ARG A 350 -4.23 5.83 -24.67
C ARG A 350 -4.97 4.50 -24.82
N SER A 351 -4.57 3.47 -24.07
CA SER A 351 -5.22 2.14 -24.10
C SER A 351 -6.27 1.96 -23.00
N LEU A 352 -6.43 2.93 -22.08
CA LEU A 352 -7.41 2.89 -21.01
C LEU A 352 -8.72 3.61 -21.40
N PRO A 353 -9.87 3.24 -20.79
CA PRO A 353 -11.11 3.99 -20.94
C PRO A 353 -10.89 5.45 -20.51
N LYS A 354 -11.47 6.41 -21.27
CA LYS A 354 -11.34 7.89 -21.09
C LYS A 354 -11.61 8.42 -19.67
N ASN A 355 -12.09 7.58 -18.77
CA ASN A 355 -12.52 7.94 -17.42
C ASN A 355 -11.45 7.61 -16.35
N ARG A 356 -10.35 6.94 -16.69
CA ARG A 356 -9.30 6.56 -15.73
C ARG A 356 -8.12 7.52 -15.66
N TRP A 357 -7.99 8.37 -16.67
CA TRP A 357 -6.89 9.30 -16.79
C TRP A 357 -7.50 10.66 -17.05
N PRO A 358 -7.05 11.73 -16.35
CA PRO A 358 -7.35 13.06 -16.84
C PRO A 358 -6.93 13.15 -18.31
N SER A 359 -7.71 13.85 -19.13
CA SER A 359 -7.46 14.00 -20.56
C SER A 359 -6.16 14.78 -20.78
N TRP A 360 -5.03 14.09 -20.69
CA TRP A 360 -3.70 14.65 -20.85
C TRP A 360 -3.14 14.18 -22.18
N SER A 361 -2.93 15.12 -23.09
CA SER A 361 -1.99 14.94 -24.20
C SER A 361 -0.61 15.30 -23.68
N ILE A 362 0.24 14.30 -23.37
CA ILE A 362 1.67 14.55 -23.35
C ILE A 362 2.07 14.66 -24.82
N GLU A 363 2.30 15.89 -25.28
CA GLU A 363 2.89 16.15 -26.58
C GLU A 363 4.29 15.51 -26.57
N THR A 364 4.42 14.36 -27.22
CA THR A 364 5.72 13.73 -27.42
C THR A 364 6.50 14.59 -28.40
N LEU A 365 7.37 15.43 -27.84
CA LEU A 365 8.39 16.15 -28.58
C LEU A 365 9.44 15.11 -29.02
N TYR A 366 9.45 14.80 -30.31
CA TYR A 366 10.52 14.00 -30.90
C TYR A 366 11.66 14.94 -31.28
N ASP A 367 12.84 14.69 -30.74
CA ASP A 367 14.08 15.30 -31.22
C ASP A 367 14.66 14.37 -32.30
N ASP A 368 14.49 14.77 -33.56
CA ASP A 368 14.99 14.03 -34.73
C ASP A 368 16.43 14.42 -35.09
N SER A 369 17.18 15.03 -34.16
CA SER A 369 18.51 15.59 -34.34
C SER A 369 18.59 16.72 -35.39
N ARG A 370 17.43 17.26 -35.83
CA ARG A 370 17.31 18.48 -36.64
C ARG A 370 16.44 19.56 -35.96
N GLY A 371 16.05 19.33 -34.70
CA GLY A 371 15.22 20.22 -33.90
C GLY A 371 13.87 19.60 -33.52
N ILE A 372 13.25 20.16 -32.48
CA ILE A 372 12.00 19.65 -31.92
C ILE A 372 10.84 19.86 -32.91
N ARG A 373 10.14 18.78 -33.28
CA ARG A 373 8.92 18.84 -34.10
C ARG A 373 7.72 18.23 -33.38
N PHE A 374 6.56 18.84 -33.59
CA PHE A 374 5.28 18.36 -33.10
C PHE A 374 4.84 17.13 -33.90
N SER A 375 4.36 16.09 -33.22
CA SER A 375 3.62 15.00 -33.85
C SER A 375 2.13 15.19 -33.51
N GLY A 376 1.31 15.36 -34.54
CA GLY A 376 -0.14 15.51 -34.42
C GLY A 376 -0.88 14.20 -34.17
#